data_AF-A0A951AGD1-F1
#
_entry.id   AF-A0A951AGD1-F1
#
_cell.length_a   1.000
_cell.length_b   1.000
_cell.length_c   1.000
_cell.angle_alpha   90.00
_cell.angle_beta   90.00
_cell.angle_gamma   90.00
#
_symmetry.space_group_name_H-M   'P 1'
#
loop_
_entity.id
_entity.type
_entity.pdbx_description
1 polymer ?
#
loop_
_entity_poly.entity_id
_entity_poly.type
_entity_poly.pdbx_seq_one_letter_code
_entity_poly.pdbx_strand_id
1 'polypeptide(L)'
;MNLPQRNLLAVDLFKEEDVDVAATTKAAPLAARIRPRSLEEFVGQKHILAPGKLLRRAIEADRLPSVILSGPPGTGKTTLAHIIADMTRAKFVRLSGVESNVAEMRRAIAAAANR
;
A
#
# COMPACT_ATOMS: atom_id res chain seq x y z
N MET A 1 1.79 5.48 -56.27
CA MET A 1 1.09 6.27 -55.23
C MET A 1 0.51 5.27 -54.23
N ASN A 2 1.25 4.94 -53.17
CA ASN A 2 0.78 4.07 -52.10
C ASN A 2 1.47 4.49 -50.80
N LEU A 3 0.71 5.04 -49.86
CA LEU A 3 1.18 5.50 -48.56
C LEU A 3 1.40 4.28 -47.65
N PRO A 4 2.52 4.20 -46.89
CA PRO A 4 2.68 3.13 -45.90
C PRO A 4 1.70 3.38 -44.75
N GLN A 5 0.85 2.39 -44.49
CA GLN A 5 -0.05 2.37 -43.35
C GLN A 5 0.78 2.41 -42.06
N ARG A 6 0.60 3.48 -41.29
CA ARG A 6 1.04 3.58 -39.90
C ARG A 6 0.33 2.47 -39.11
N ASN A 7 1.04 1.40 -38.80
CA ASN A 7 0.59 0.41 -37.83
C ASN A 7 0.71 1.05 -36.43
N LEU A 8 -0.34 1.75 -36.02
CA LEU A 8 -0.52 2.27 -34.68
C LEU A 8 -0.90 1.07 -33.79
N LEU A 9 0.11 0.28 -33.41
CA LEU A 9 -0.05 -0.76 -32.40
C LEU A 9 -0.60 -0.07 -31.15
N ALA A 10 -1.87 -0.34 -30.87
CA ALA A 10 -2.54 0.04 -29.65
C ALA A 10 -1.68 -0.46 -28.48
N VAL A 11 -0.97 0.46 -27.84
CA VAL A 11 -0.40 0.23 -26.53
C VAL A 11 -1.61 0.13 -25.61
N ASP A 12 -2.02 -1.11 -25.36
CA ASP A 12 -3.05 -1.43 -24.39
C ASP A 12 -2.62 -0.89 -23.02
N LEU A 13 -3.26 0.22 -22.64
CA LEU A 13 -2.95 1.00 -21.44
C LEU A 13 -3.44 0.30 -20.17
N PHE A 14 -4.21 -0.78 -20.29
CA PHE A 14 -4.89 -1.47 -19.19
C PHE A 14 -4.45 -2.92 -19.01
N LYS A 15 -3.23 -3.28 -19.45
CA LYS A 15 -2.60 -4.51 -18.96
C LYS A 15 -2.30 -4.39 -17.48
N GLU A 16 -3.22 -4.90 -16.67
CA GLU A 16 -2.99 -5.24 -15.26
C GLU A 16 -2.09 -6.47 -15.21
N GLU A 17 -0.79 -6.26 -15.42
CA GLU A 17 0.18 -7.17 -14.82
C GLU A 17 0.14 -6.92 -13.30
N ASP A 18 0.10 -7.99 -12.51
CA ASP A 18 0.30 -7.98 -11.06
C ASP A 18 1.72 -7.45 -10.76
N VAL A 19 1.89 -6.14 -10.90
CA VAL A 19 3.13 -5.46 -10.60
C VAL A 19 3.15 -5.30 -9.09
N ASP A 20 3.84 -6.21 -8.43
CA ASP A 20 4.39 -5.96 -7.11
C ASP A 20 5.14 -4.61 -7.20
N VAL A 21 4.54 -3.55 -6.65
CA VAL A 21 4.87 -2.13 -6.90
C VAL A 21 6.25 -1.73 -6.35
N ALA A 22 7.08 -2.69 -5.97
CA ALA A 22 8.44 -2.50 -5.49
C ALA A 22 9.48 -2.31 -6.63
N ALA A 23 9.17 -2.60 -7.90
CA ALA A 23 10.17 -2.57 -8.97
C ALA A 23 9.72 -1.83 -10.24
N THR A 24 9.68 -0.49 -10.19
CA THR A 24 10.11 0.47 -11.25
C THR A 24 9.57 1.87 -10.93
N THR A 25 10.38 2.69 -10.27
CA THR A 25 10.00 4.04 -9.79
C THR A 25 9.57 5.01 -10.90
N LYS A 26 9.94 4.75 -12.17
CA LYS A 26 9.56 5.58 -13.32
C LYS A 26 8.18 5.27 -13.91
N ALA A 27 7.72 4.02 -13.81
CA ALA A 27 6.45 3.56 -14.39
C ALA A 27 5.29 3.61 -13.38
N ALA A 28 5.59 3.72 -12.09
CA ALA A 28 4.57 3.76 -11.05
C ALA A 28 3.72 5.07 -11.12
N PRO A 29 2.42 5.00 -10.82
CA PRO A 29 1.56 6.18 -10.72
C PRO A 29 2.10 7.22 -9.73
N LEU A 30 1.84 8.51 -10.00
CA LEU A 30 2.36 9.61 -9.17
C LEU A 30 1.98 9.46 -7.68
N ALA A 31 0.76 9.01 -7.41
CA ALA A 31 0.28 8.79 -6.05
C ALA A 31 1.10 7.75 -5.27
N ALA A 32 1.61 6.71 -5.94
CA ALA A 32 2.49 5.73 -5.34
C ALA A 32 3.90 6.31 -5.10
N ARG A 33 4.37 7.17 -6.01
CA ARG A 33 5.71 7.80 -5.93
C ARG A 33 5.83 8.88 -4.85
N ILE A 34 4.76 9.65 -4.62
CA ILE A 34 4.72 10.74 -3.61
C ILE A 34 4.31 10.22 -2.22
N ARG A 35 3.99 8.92 -2.09
CA ARG A 35 3.57 8.35 -0.81
C ARG A 35 4.66 8.58 0.26
N PRO A 36 4.31 9.19 1.42
CA PRO A 36 5.26 9.40 2.50
C PRO A 36 5.82 8.07 3.02
N ARG A 37 7.09 8.09 3.44
CA ARG A 37 7.86 6.91 3.85
C ARG A 37 8.04 6.78 5.36
N SER A 38 7.75 7.85 6.09
CA SER A 38 7.92 7.94 7.55
C SER A 38 6.71 8.64 8.18
N LEU A 39 6.54 8.48 9.50
CA LEU A 39 5.50 9.19 10.25
C LEU A 39 5.73 10.71 10.25
N GLU A 40 6.98 11.15 10.11
CA GLU A 40 7.38 12.56 10.03
C GLU A 40 6.91 13.21 8.72
N GLU A 41 6.92 12.46 7.62
CA GLU A 41 6.42 12.91 6.32
C GLU A 41 4.89 12.80 6.21
N PHE A 42 4.23 12.11 7.13
CA PHE A 42 2.78 11.91 7.08
C PHE A 42 2.03 13.19 7.45
N VAL A 43 1.38 13.79 6.45
CA VAL A 43 0.65 15.05 6.62
C VAL A 43 -0.75 14.81 7.17
N GLY A 44 -1.08 15.53 8.24
CA GLY A 44 -2.41 15.48 8.88
C GLY A 44 -2.47 14.47 10.03
N GLN A 45 -3.68 14.18 10.52
CA GLN A 45 -3.93 13.18 11.58
C GLN A 45 -3.11 13.37 12.88
N LYS A 46 -2.65 14.60 13.19
CA LYS A 46 -1.84 14.91 14.39
C LYS A 46 -2.52 14.49 15.69
N HIS A 47 -3.86 14.49 15.73
CA HIS A 47 -4.61 14.10 16.92
C HIS A 47 -4.33 12.65 17.35
N ILE A 48 -3.96 11.76 16.42
CA ILE A 48 -3.60 10.35 16.69
C ILE A 48 -2.11 10.03 16.47
N LEU A 49 -1.40 10.79 15.61
CA LEU A 49 -0.01 10.52 15.21
C LEU A 49 1.01 11.56 15.73
N ALA A 50 0.61 12.56 16.53
CA ALA A 50 1.58 13.46 17.15
C ALA A 50 2.50 12.72 18.15
N PRO A 51 3.71 13.24 18.42
CA PRO A 51 4.60 12.70 19.46
C PRO A 51 3.85 12.48 20.78
N GLY A 52 4.09 11.33 21.41
CA GLY A 52 3.46 10.96 22.68
C GLY A 52 2.05 10.37 22.58
N LYS A 53 1.40 10.41 21.41
CA LYS A 53 0.09 9.76 21.21
C LYS A 53 0.22 8.24 21.20
N LEU A 54 -0.86 7.56 21.65
CA LEU A 54 -0.89 6.11 21.84
C LEU A 54 -0.49 5.35 20.58
N LEU A 55 -1.09 5.68 19.44
CA LEU A 55 -0.82 4.98 18.18
C LEU A 55 0.63 5.17 17.74
N ARG A 56 1.15 6.41 17.77
CA ARG A 56 2.54 6.69 17.44
C ARG A 56 3.52 5.92 18.34
N ARG A 57 3.30 5.95 19.65
CA ARG A 57 4.13 5.21 20.62
C ARG A 57 4.08 3.70 20.39
N ALA A 58 2.92 3.16 20.05
CA ALA A 58 2.76 1.72 19.78
C ALA A 58 3.52 1.30 18.50
N ILE A 59 3.51 2.14 17.47
CA ILE A 59 4.27 1.92 16.23
C ILE A 59 5.77 2.01 16.51
N GLU A 60 6.23 3.10 17.15
CA GLU A 60 7.65 3.32 17.48
C GLU A 60 8.22 2.24 18.41
N ALA A 61 7.39 1.65 19.27
CA ALA A 61 7.78 0.58 20.18
C ALA A 61 7.67 -0.84 19.57
N ASP A 62 7.29 -0.99 18.29
CA ASP A 62 7.08 -2.29 17.62
C ASP A 62 6.06 -3.18 18.40
N ARG A 63 5.03 -2.55 19.00
CA ARG A 63 4.00 -3.19 19.84
C ARG A 63 2.59 -2.77 19.42
N LEU A 64 2.35 -2.79 18.11
CA LEU A 64 1.06 -2.41 17.56
C LEU A 64 0.00 -3.51 17.83
N PRO A 65 -1.11 -3.21 18.53
CA PRO A 65 -2.22 -4.15 18.65
C PRO A 65 -2.96 -4.32 17.32
N SER A 66 -3.96 -5.20 17.25
CA SER A 66 -4.86 -5.24 16.10
C SER A 66 -5.60 -3.90 15.97
N VAL A 67 -5.50 -3.27 14.79
CA VAL A 67 -6.07 -1.94 14.52
C VAL A 67 -6.88 -1.97 13.23
N ILE A 68 -8.03 -1.30 13.24
CA ILE A 68 -8.81 -0.99 12.03
C ILE A 68 -8.64 0.50 11.73
N LEU A 69 -8.09 0.81 10.55
CA LEU A 69 -7.98 2.18 10.05
C LEU A 69 -9.23 2.50 9.21
N SER A 70 -10.09 3.39 9.71
CA SER A 70 -11.33 3.81 9.04
C SER A 70 -11.33 5.31 8.74
N GLY A 71 -11.92 5.70 7.62
CA GLY A 71 -12.06 7.10 7.22
C GLY A 71 -12.34 7.29 5.73
N PRO A 72 -12.68 8.51 5.29
CA PRO A 72 -12.97 8.85 3.89
C PRO A 72 -11.87 8.43 2.89
N PRO A 73 -12.15 8.26 1.60
CA PRO A 73 -11.12 7.99 0.60
C PRO A 73 -10.06 9.11 0.60
N GLY A 74 -8.79 8.75 0.36
CA GLY A 74 -7.69 9.73 0.30
C GLY A 74 -7.10 10.18 1.65
N THR A 75 -7.64 9.76 2.80
CA THR A 75 -7.09 10.14 4.13
C THR A 75 -5.78 9.46 4.53
N GLY A 76 -5.16 8.69 3.63
CA GLY A 76 -3.86 8.08 3.86
C GLY A 76 -3.87 6.75 4.63
N LYS A 77 -5.00 6.06 4.77
CA LYS A 77 -5.08 4.75 5.46
C LYS A 77 -4.11 3.70 4.91
N THR A 78 -4.12 3.49 3.59
CA THR A 78 -3.21 2.55 2.93
C THR A 78 -1.77 2.99 3.10
N THR A 79 -1.50 4.29 2.94
CA THR A 79 -0.18 4.87 3.17
C THR A 79 0.32 4.64 4.59
N LEU A 80 -0.53 4.86 5.60
CA LEU A 80 -0.18 4.65 7.00
C LEU A 80 0.11 3.17 7.29
N ALA A 81 -0.67 2.25 6.71
CA ALA A 81 -0.40 0.82 6.82
C ALA A 81 0.98 0.43 6.24
N HIS A 82 1.40 1.06 5.14
CA HIS A 82 2.74 0.88 4.59
C HIS A 82 3.84 1.42 5.49
N ILE A 83 3.69 2.65 5.98
CA ILE A 83 4.67 3.26 6.89
C ILE A 83 4.83 2.39 8.15
N ILE A 84 3.72 1.90 8.71
CA ILE A 84 3.74 0.99 9.86
C ILE A 84 4.51 -0.29 9.52
N ALA A 85 4.25 -0.90 8.37
CA ALA A 85 4.96 -2.09 7.94
C ALA A 85 6.47 -1.87 7.78
N ASP A 86 6.87 -0.73 7.20
CA ASP A 86 8.28 -0.40 6.99
C ASP A 86 9.00 -0.06 8.30
N MET A 87 8.28 0.48 9.29
CA MET A 87 8.83 0.85 10.61
C MET A 87 8.83 -0.32 11.61
N THR A 88 8.00 -1.34 11.40
CA THR A 88 7.88 -2.50 12.30
C THR A 88 8.61 -3.70 11.70
N ARG A 89 8.90 -4.71 12.51
CA ARG A 89 9.44 -5.99 11.99
C ARG A 89 8.35 -6.94 11.47
N ALA A 90 7.16 -6.42 11.23
CA ALA A 90 6.00 -7.20 10.81
C ALA A 90 6.03 -7.49 9.30
N LYS A 91 5.57 -8.68 8.91
CA LYS A 91 5.34 -8.99 7.49
C LYS A 91 4.06 -8.30 7.03
N PHE A 92 4.15 -7.48 6.00
CA PHE A 92 2.98 -6.86 5.38
C PHE A 92 2.39 -7.76 4.30
N VAL A 93 1.08 -8.01 4.40
CA VAL A 93 0.31 -8.70 3.35
C VAL A 93 -0.86 -7.80 3.00
N ARG A 94 -0.92 -7.35 1.75
CA ARG A 94 -2.04 -6.54 1.25
C ARG A 94 -3.12 -7.48 0.74
N LEU A 95 -4.34 -7.34 1.25
CA LEU A 95 -5.54 -7.99 0.73
C LEU A 95 -6.55 -6.91 0.35
N SER A 96 -7.22 -7.08 -0.78
CA SER A 96 -8.21 -6.14 -1.31
C SER A 96 -9.59 -6.78 -1.18
N GLY A 97 -10.53 -6.15 -0.49
CA GLY A 97 -11.88 -6.72 -0.34
C GLY A 97 -12.67 -6.82 -1.65
N VAL A 98 -12.19 -6.19 -2.72
CA VAL A 98 -12.82 -6.19 -4.05
C VAL A 98 -12.21 -7.26 -4.95
N GLU A 99 -10.90 -7.47 -4.88
CA GLU A 99 -10.17 -8.39 -5.76
C GLU A 99 -9.85 -9.73 -5.08
N SER A 100 -9.66 -9.75 -3.75
CA SER A 100 -9.25 -10.93 -3.01
C SER A 100 -10.43 -11.84 -2.68
N ASN A 101 -10.31 -13.11 -3.07
CA ASN A 101 -11.28 -14.14 -2.72
C ASN A 101 -11.05 -14.70 -1.29
N VAL A 102 -12.07 -15.38 -0.76
CA VAL A 102 -12.01 -16.00 0.58
C VAL A 102 -10.86 -17.02 0.69
N ALA A 103 -10.49 -17.69 -0.40
CA ALA A 103 -9.43 -18.69 -0.40
C ALA A 103 -8.04 -18.05 -0.24
N GLU A 104 -7.79 -16.87 -0.83
CA GLU A 104 -6.57 -16.09 -0.66
C GLU A 104 -6.41 -15.57 0.76
N MET A 105 -7.49 -15.05 1.34
CA MET A 105 -7.49 -14.62 2.75
C MET A 105 -7.13 -15.79 3.68
N ARG A 106 -7.74 -16.96 3.48
CA ARG A 106 -7.41 -18.17 4.25
C ARG A 106 -5.96 -18.61 4.07
N ARG A 107 -5.42 -18.54 2.84
CA ARG A 107 -4.01 -18.84 2.56
C ARG A 107 -3.07 -17.88 3.29
N ALA A 108 -3.37 -16.57 3.27
CA ALA A 108 -2.58 -15.57 3.98
C ALA A 108 -2.57 -15.81 5.50
N ILE A 109 -3.72 -16.15 6.08
CA ILE A 109 -3.84 -16.48 7.52
C ILE A 109 -3.06 -17.75 7.85
N ALA A 110 -3.19 -18.81 7.05
CA ALA A 110 -2.44 -20.06 7.27
C ALA A 110 -0.92 -19.84 7.20
N ALA A 111 -0.45 -19.03 6.26
CA ALA A 111 0.96 -18.66 6.16
C ALA A 111 1.47 -17.84 7.36
N ALA A 112 0.58 -17.11 8.04
CA ALA A 112 0.91 -16.37 9.25
C ALA A 112 0.93 -17.26 10.51
N ALA A 113 0.07 -18.29 10.56
CA ALA A 113 -0.04 -19.20 11.71
C ALA A 113 1.09 -20.25 11.78
N ASN A 114 1.69 -20.62 10.64
CA ASN A 114 2.80 -21.58 10.56
C ASN A 114 4.18 -20.95 10.87
N ARG A 115 4.23 -20.04 11.85
CA ARG A 115 5.45 -19.32 12.24
C ARG A 115 5.64 -19.26 13.74
#